data_AF-A0A7J8NRC4-F1
#
_entry.id   AF-A0A7J8NRC4-F1
#
_cell.length_a   1.000
_cell.length_b   1.000
_cell.length_c   1.000
_cell.angle_alpha   90.00
_cell.angle_beta   90.00
_cell.angle_gamma   90.00
#
_symmetry.space_group_name_H-M   'P 1'
#
loop_
_entity.id
_entity.type
_entity.pdbx_description
1 polymer ?
#
loop_
_entity_poly.entity_id
_entity_poly.type
_entity_poly.pdbx_seq_one_letter_code
_entity_poly.pdbx_strand_id
1 'polypeptide(L)'
;MYVKKRGQLKELVASIIRPKIVQGKYLNGKEFVSFLEQILDALNKGEIPSTGSLVEVFNKGILERCLKLYSERMGKLRLPMPEQSLQDAHERSREEAMKAFEEQHFGRHHAKKSADQLDEEMKEVFKNVIMTNEYQSTRLCEALYTKCEDRMDQLQVLRLPTMAKFDAGLQQCNQSFEQECVGPSKANYEQRIMKMLGKSRSLFIKEYNQRLFNWLVAFSLVMVVIGRFIIKFILVEMAAWILFIFLETYTRMFWSAESLYYNPVWHFIVSAWETIVYSPILDLDRWAIPIACMAALGILYCRCYGRRKHGSQWLLPLYNHQKGGSNRPRSD
;
A
#
# COMPACT_ATOMS: atom_id res chain seq x y z
N MET A 1 79.90 28.48 -51.67
CA MET A 1 79.61 28.45 -50.21
C MET A 1 78.18 28.01 -49.90
N TYR A 2 77.14 28.55 -50.56
CA TYR A 2 75.72 28.20 -50.32
C TYR A 2 75.40 26.70 -50.47
N VAL A 3 75.82 26.07 -51.56
CA VAL A 3 75.53 24.64 -51.85
C VAL A 3 76.04 23.72 -50.73
N LYS A 4 77.24 24.03 -50.20
CA LYS A 4 77.85 23.29 -49.08
C LYS A 4 77.05 23.45 -47.78
N LYS A 5 76.64 24.68 -47.45
CA LYS A 5 75.78 24.95 -46.27
C LYS A 5 74.41 24.28 -46.37
N ARG A 6 73.79 24.28 -47.56
CA ARG A 6 72.54 23.57 -47.81
C ARG A 6 72.70 22.05 -47.63
N GLY A 7 73.82 21.48 -48.09
CA GLY A 7 74.14 20.06 -47.88
C GLY A 7 74.25 19.71 -46.41
N GLN A 8 75.04 20.48 -45.65
CA GLN A 8 75.20 20.32 -44.21
C GLN A 8 73.86 20.43 -43.45
N LEU A 9 72.97 21.33 -43.87
CA LEU A 9 71.64 21.46 -43.25
C LEU A 9 70.76 20.23 -43.53
N LYS A 10 70.84 19.63 -44.73
CA LYS A 10 70.07 18.40 -45.03
C LYS A 10 70.52 17.22 -44.16
N GLU A 11 71.83 17.05 -44.00
CA GLU A 11 72.41 16.01 -43.13
C GLU A 11 72.02 16.25 -41.66
N LEU A 12 72.11 17.50 -41.21
CA LEU A 12 71.68 17.88 -39.86
C LEU A 12 70.21 17.54 -39.64
N VAL A 13 69.33 18.00 -40.53
CA VAL A 13 67.89 17.73 -40.43
C VAL A 13 67.64 16.23 -40.42
N ALA A 14 68.20 15.47 -41.36
CA ALA A 14 68.06 14.01 -41.42
C ALA A 14 68.49 13.30 -40.12
N SER A 15 69.52 13.81 -39.45
CA SER A 15 70.01 13.25 -38.19
C SER A 15 69.11 13.52 -36.97
N ILE A 16 68.28 14.56 -37.02
CA ILE A 16 67.44 14.99 -35.88
C ILE A 16 65.95 14.65 -36.04
N ILE A 17 65.50 14.23 -37.24
CA ILE A 17 64.08 13.94 -37.47
C ILE A 17 63.64 12.75 -36.62
N ARG A 18 62.53 12.92 -35.90
CA ARG A 18 61.84 11.83 -35.21
C ARG A 18 60.40 11.76 -35.69
N PRO A 19 59.80 10.55 -35.79
CA PRO A 19 58.40 10.41 -36.13
C PRO A 19 57.52 11.23 -35.18
N LYS A 20 56.50 11.91 -35.72
CA LYS A 20 55.55 12.65 -34.90
C LYS A 20 54.67 11.64 -34.17
N ILE A 21 54.69 11.69 -32.84
CA ILE A 21 53.88 10.83 -31.99
C ILE A 21 52.70 11.63 -31.46
N VAL A 22 51.50 11.10 -31.64
CA VAL A 22 50.24 11.63 -31.10
C VAL A 22 49.51 10.46 -30.43
N GLN A 23 49.13 10.60 -29.16
CA GLN A 23 48.49 9.52 -28.37
C GLN A 23 49.30 8.20 -28.28
N GLY A 24 50.63 8.28 -28.23
CA GLY A 24 51.49 7.09 -28.17
C GLY A 24 51.56 6.29 -29.48
N LYS A 25 50.90 6.77 -30.55
CA LYS A 25 50.94 6.19 -31.90
C LYS A 25 51.69 7.11 -32.86
N TYR A 26 52.33 6.53 -33.87
CA TYR A 26 53.00 7.27 -34.93
C TYR A 26 51.95 7.86 -35.88
N LEU A 27 51.98 9.18 -36.07
CA LEU A 27 51.05 9.88 -36.94
C LEU A 27 51.31 9.53 -38.40
N ASN A 28 50.35 8.85 -39.03
CA ASN A 28 50.42 8.53 -40.46
C ASN A 28 49.81 9.64 -41.34
N GLY A 29 49.97 9.55 -42.66
CA GLY A 29 49.51 10.58 -43.59
C GLY A 29 47.99 10.82 -43.57
N LYS A 30 47.17 9.77 -43.36
CA LYS A 30 45.71 9.91 -43.28
C LYS A 30 45.27 10.59 -41.99
N GLU A 31 45.87 10.17 -40.87
CA GLU A 31 45.65 10.78 -39.56
C GLU A 31 46.07 12.25 -39.56
N PHE A 32 47.20 12.57 -40.20
CA PHE A 32 47.66 13.94 -40.36
C PHE A 32 46.67 14.80 -41.15
N VAL A 33 46.13 14.29 -42.27
CA VAL A 33 45.13 15.03 -43.07
C VAL A 33 43.86 15.26 -42.25
N SER A 34 43.33 14.24 -41.58
CA SER A 34 42.14 14.38 -40.73
C SER A 34 42.37 15.36 -39.58
N PHE A 35 43.58 15.38 -39.01
CA PHE A 35 43.98 16.32 -37.97
C PHE A 35 44.05 17.76 -38.50
N LEU A 36 44.55 17.94 -39.72
CA LEU A 36 44.70 19.24 -40.36
C LEU A 36 43.35 19.82 -40.79
N GLU A 37 42.44 19.00 -41.33
CA GLU A 37 41.06 19.40 -41.65
C GLU A 37 40.30 19.91 -40.42
N GLN A 38 40.44 19.22 -39.28
CA GLN A 38 39.81 19.65 -38.02
C GLN A 38 40.37 20.98 -37.50
N ILE A 39 41.67 21.22 -37.63
CA ILE A 39 42.28 22.53 -37.30
C ILE A 39 41.74 23.63 -38.22
N LEU A 40 41.59 23.32 -39.51
CA LEU A 40 41.11 24.25 -40.52
C LEU A 40 39.63 24.62 -40.28
N ASP A 41 38.80 23.65 -39.92
CA ASP A 41 37.39 23.86 -39.54
C ASP A 41 37.25 24.71 -38.27
N ALA A 42 38.14 24.52 -37.29
CA ALA A 42 38.16 25.35 -36.07
C ALA A 42 38.57 26.80 -36.38
N LEU A 43 39.60 26.99 -37.21
CA LEU A 43 40.06 28.32 -37.65
C LEU A 43 39.01 29.05 -38.48
N ASN A 44 38.33 28.36 -39.40
CA ASN A 44 37.29 28.94 -40.25
C ASN A 44 36.06 29.42 -39.47
N LYS A 45 35.83 28.90 -38.26
CA LYS A 45 34.75 29.34 -37.36
C LYS A 45 35.10 30.60 -36.56
N GLY A 46 36.30 31.17 -36.74
CA GLY A 46 36.70 32.44 -36.12
C GLY A 46 37.22 32.32 -34.68
N GLU A 47 37.34 31.10 -34.15
CA GLU A 47 38.04 30.84 -32.89
C GLU A 47 39.53 30.70 -33.22
N ILE A 48 40.35 31.73 -32.96
CA ILE A 48 41.82 31.55 -32.97
C ILE A 48 42.16 30.86 -31.66
N PRO A 49 42.40 29.55 -31.64
CA PRO A 49 42.53 28.85 -30.38
C PRO A 49 43.96 29.06 -29.92
N SER A 50 44.15 29.67 -28.76
CA SER A 50 45.36 29.37 -27.99
C SER A 50 45.45 27.85 -27.81
N THR A 51 46.63 27.29 -27.65
CA THR A 51 46.82 25.82 -27.56
C THR A 51 45.92 25.14 -26.51
N GLY A 52 45.41 25.89 -25.52
CA GLY A 52 44.41 25.42 -24.56
C GLY A 52 42.96 25.38 -25.08
N SER A 53 42.55 26.35 -25.89
CA SER A 53 41.19 26.41 -26.47
C SER A 53 40.96 25.30 -27.52
N LEU A 54 42.00 24.93 -28.28
CA LEU A 54 41.94 23.80 -29.23
C LEU A 54 41.65 22.47 -28.53
N VAL A 55 42.29 22.23 -27.38
CA VAL A 55 42.09 21.00 -26.60
C VAL A 55 40.68 20.95 -25.99
N GLU A 56 40.13 22.08 -25.56
CA GLU A 56 38.76 22.16 -25.04
C GLU A 56 37.72 21.83 -26.12
N VAL A 57 37.90 22.33 -27.35
CA VAL A 57 37.02 22.00 -28.49
C VAL A 57 37.06 20.51 -28.83
N PHE A 58 38.25 19.89 -28.83
CA PHE A 58 38.38 18.45 -29.06
C PHE A 58 37.76 17.61 -27.92
N ASN A 59 37.97 18.02 -26.68
CA ASN A 59 37.43 17.29 -25.53
C ASN A 59 35.91 17.46 -25.43
N LYS A 60 35.32 18.55 -25.93
CA LYS A 60 33.86 18.76 -25.92
C LYS A 60 33.08 17.61 -26.57
N GLY A 61 33.49 17.14 -27.75
CA GLY A 61 32.82 16.01 -28.40
C GLY A 61 33.01 14.66 -27.67
N ILE A 62 34.03 14.54 -26.84
CA ILE A 62 34.24 13.38 -25.96
C ILE A 62 33.34 13.49 -24.73
N LEU A 63 33.29 14.68 -24.12
CA LEU A 63 32.41 15.00 -22.99
C LEU A 63 30.95 14.68 -23.31
N GLU A 64 30.44 15.19 -24.43
CA GLU A 64 29.05 14.95 -24.86
C GLU A 64 28.76 13.44 -25.04
N ARG A 65 29.72 12.66 -25.58
CA ARG A 65 29.56 11.21 -25.74
C ARG A 65 29.60 10.47 -24.40
N CYS A 66 30.49 10.84 -23.49
CA CYS A 66 30.56 10.24 -22.16
C CYS A 66 29.32 10.59 -21.32
N LEU A 67 28.86 11.84 -21.38
CA LEU A 67 27.64 12.27 -20.72
C LEU A 67 26.41 11.54 -21.28
N LYS A 68 26.36 11.35 -22.61
CA LYS A 68 25.31 10.54 -23.25
C LYS A 68 25.33 9.09 -22.78
N LEU A 69 26.51 8.46 -22.71
CA LEU A 69 26.66 7.11 -22.17
C LEU A 69 26.13 7.00 -20.74
N TYR A 70 26.49 7.96 -19.88
CA TYR A 70 26.00 8.05 -18.51
C TYR A 70 24.48 8.23 -18.46
N SER A 71 23.95 9.18 -19.22
CA SER A 71 22.51 9.50 -19.27
C SER A 71 21.67 8.32 -19.76
N GLU A 72 22.14 7.58 -20.78
CA GLU A 72 21.46 6.39 -21.28
C GLU A 72 21.41 5.26 -20.23
N ARG A 73 22.45 5.12 -19.39
CA ARG A 73 22.45 4.13 -18.30
C ARG A 73 21.50 4.51 -17.19
N MET A 74 21.56 5.77 -16.76
CA MET A 74 20.65 6.29 -15.74
C MET A 74 19.19 6.25 -16.20
N GLY A 75 18.93 6.51 -17.49
CA GLY A 75 17.60 6.43 -18.08
C GLY A 75 17.03 5.01 -18.23
N LYS A 76 17.88 3.97 -18.15
CA LYS A 76 17.43 2.55 -18.15
C LYS A 76 17.02 2.04 -16.78
N LEU A 77 17.29 2.80 -15.72
CA LEU A 77 16.93 2.42 -14.35
C LEU A 77 15.40 2.38 -14.20
N ARG A 78 14.90 1.36 -13.50
CA ARG A 78 13.49 1.27 -13.14
C ARG A 78 13.28 1.96 -11.80
N LEU A 79 12.66 3.13 -11.86
CA LEU A 79 12.26 3.90 -10.69
C LEU A 79 10.81 3.52 -10.28
N PRO A 80 10.43 3.67 -8.99
CA PRO A 80 11.26 4.09 -7.88
C PRO A 80 12.13 2.94 -7.32
N MET A 81 13.27 3.30 -6.72
CA MET A 81 14.19 2.34 -6.11
C MET A 81 14.84 2.90 -4.82
N PRO A 82 15.39 2.03 -3.94
CA PRO A 82 16.05 2.47 -2.70
C PRO A 82 17.25 3.39 -2.97
N GLU A 83 17.48 4.35 -2.08
CA GLU A 83 18.56 5.34 -2.21
C GLU A 83 19.95 4.70 -2.38
N GLN A 84 20.27 3.68 -1.58
CA GLN A 84 21.55 2.98 -1.67
C GLN A 84 21.74 2.35 -3.06
N SER A 85 20.73 1.65 -3.56
CA SER A 85 20.80 1.02 -4.87
C SER A 85 20.90 2.03 -6.01
N LEU A 86 20.26 3.20 -5.87
CA LEU A 86 20.37 4.29 -6.83
C LEU A 86 21.78 4.93 -6.81
N GLN A 87 22.33 5.12 -5.62
CA GLN A 87 23.69 5.63 -5.42
C GLN A 87 24.74 4.68 -6.01
N ASP A 88 24.62 3.37 -5.76
CA ASP A 88 25.52 2.37 -6.33
C ASP A 88 25.46 2.34 -7.86
N ALA A 89 24.28 2.56 -8.44
CA ALA A 89 24.09 2.62 -9.90
C ALA A 89 24.70 3.90 -10.50
N HIS A 90 24.59 5.02 -9.78
CA HIS A 90 25.25 6.27 -10.13
C HIS A 90 26.77 6.11 -10.12
N GLU A 91 27.34 5.58 -9.03
CA GLU A 91 28.79 5.43 -8.88
C GLU A 91 29.38 4.53 -9.97
N ARG A 92 28.73 3.38 -10.25
CA ARG A 92 29.14 2.49 -11.35
C ARG A 92 29.05 3.17 -12.71
N SER A 93 27.95 3.87 -13.01
CA SER A 93 27.79 4.55 -14.30
C SER A 93 28.77 5.70 -14.47
N ARG A 94 29.06 6.42 -13.38
CA ARG A 94 30.02 7.52 -13.32
C ARG A 94 31.45 7.02 -13.54
N GLU A 95 31.86 5.96 -12.85
CA GLU A 95 33.20 5.37 -13.02
C GLU A 95 33.43 4.92 -14.47
N GLU A 96 32.43 4.28 -15.09
CA GLU A 96 32.54 3.84 -16.48
C GLU A 96 32.59 5.01 -17.48
N ALA A 97 31.83 6.08 -17.25
CA ALA A 97 31.90 7.28 -18.08
C ALA A 97 33.24 8.01 -17.91
N MET A 98 33.77 8.07 -16.69
CA MET A 98 35.07 8.68 -16.40
C MET A 98 36.22 7.88 -17.02
N LYS A 99 36.17 6.55 -16.91
CA LYS A 99 37.15 5.67 -17.58
C LYS A 99 37.14 5.84 -19.10
N ALA A 100 35.95 5.92 -19.70
CA ALA A 100 35.81 6.16 -21.14
C ALA A 100 36.37 7.53 -21.56
N PHE A 101 36.27 8.54 -20.67
CA PHE A 101 36.85 9.86 -20.89
C PHE A 101 38.38 9.83 -20.79
N GLU A 102 38.95 9.18 -19.78
CA GLU A 102 40.39 9.00 -19.58
C GLU A 102 41.09 8.35 -20.78
N GLU A 103 40.45 7.36 -21.40
CA GLU A 103 41.00 6.65 -22.57
C GLU A 103 41.03 7.50 -23.86
N GLN A 104 40.17 8.52 -23.96
CA GLN A 104 39.94 9.25 -25.22
C GLN A 104 40.42 10.71 -25.19
N HIS A 105 40.58 11.32 -24.01
CA HIS A 105 40.81 12.76 -23.89
C HIS A 105 42.14 13.25 -24.48
N PHE A 106 42.18 14.52 -24.86
CA PHE A 106 43.37 15.20 -25.34
C PHE A 106 43.95 16.15 -24.26
N GLY A 107 45.28 16.22 -24.18
CA GLY A 107 46.07 17.20 -23.41
C GLY A 107 46.07 17.04 -21.88
N ARG A 108 47.24 16.80 -21.26
CA ARG A 108 47.35 16.52 -19.80
C ARG A 108 46.77 17.59 -18.86
N HIS A 109 46.96 18.88 -19.15
CA HIS A 109 46.53 19.96 -18.24
C HIS A 109 45.08 20.40 -18.46
N HIS A 110 44.64 20.48 -19.72
CA HIS A 110 43.26 20.83 -20.07
C HIS A 110 42.29 19.65 -19.90
N ALA A 111 42.78 18.39 -19.95
CA ALA A 111 41.96 17.22 -19.63
C ALA A 111 41.41 17.24 -18.20
N LYS A 112 42.15 17.80 -17.23
CA LYS A 112 41.65 17.91 -15.85
C LYS A 112 40.41 18.80 -15.77
N LYS A 113 40.46 20.00 -16.38
CA LYS A 113 39.31 20.91 -16.43
C LYS A 113 38.10 20.27 -17.14
N SER A 114 38.34 19.57 -18.24
CA SER A 114 37.28 18.84 -18.95
C SER A 114 36.72 17.68 -18.11
N ALA A 115 37.55 16.93 -17.38
CA ALA A 115 37.09 15.86 -16.48
C ALA A 115 36.23 16.42 -15.34
N ASP A 116 36.65 17.54 -14.74
CA ASP A 116 35.87 18.23 -13.69
C ASP A 116 34.50 18.70 -14.26
N GLN A 117 34.48 19.21 -15.49
CA GLN A 117 33.23 19.58 -16.18
C GLN A 117 32.31 18.36 -16.41
N LEU A 118 32.87 17.22 -16.83
CA LEU A 118 32.10 15.98 -17.01
C LEU A 118 31.45 15.55 -15.70
N ASP A 119 32.20 15.60 -14.60
CA ASP A 119 31.72 15.23 -13.27
C ASP A 119 30.57 16.11 -12.79
N GLU A 120 30.67 17.43 -13.00
CA GLU A 120 29.59 18.36 -12.68
C GLU A 120 28.35 18.14 -13.55
N GLU A 121 28.50 17.93 -14.86
CA GLU A 121 27.35 17.64 -15.74
C GLU A 121 26.67 16.31 -15.37
N MET A 122 27.44 15.28 -14.99
CA MET A 122 26.89 14.02 -14.48
C MET A 122 26.15 14.18 -13.16
N LYS A 123 26.65 15.04 -12.25
CA LYS A 123 25.96 15.39 -11.00
C LYS A 123 24.63 16.08 -11.26
N GLU A 124 24.57 17.00 -12.22
CA GLU A 124 23.31 17.66 -12.60
C GLU A 124 22.28 16.67 -13.17
N VAL A 125 22.72 15.77 -14.06
CA VAL A 125 21.84 14.68 -14.53
C VAL A 125 21.40 13.78 -13.38
N PHE A 126 22.30 13.48 -12.44
CA PHE A 126 21.96 12.65 -11.28
C PHE A 126 20.92 13.30 -10.37
N LYS A 127 21.04 14.60 -10.10
CA LYS A 127 20.04 15.37 -9.34
C LYS A 127 18.64 15.22 -9.96
N ASN A 128 18.53 15.32 -11.28
CA ASN A 128 17.25 15.13 -11.98
C ASN A 128 16.68 13.71 -11.80
N VAL A 129 17.56 12.69 -11.79
CA VAL A 129 17.16 11.29 -11.52
C VAL A 129 16.69 11.11 -10.08
N ILE A 130 17.39 11.70 -9.10
CA ILE A 130 16.98 11.69 -7.69
C ILE A 130 15.59 12.31 -7.53
N MET A 131 15.38 13.51 -8.09
CA MET A 131 14.08 14.19 -8.04
C MET A 131 12.97 13.33 -8.68
N THR A 132 13.27 12.67 -9.79
CA THR A 132 12.31 11.76 -10.45
C THR A 132 12.01 10.54 -9.59
N ASN A 133 13.03 9.95 -8.95
CA ASN A 133 12.89 8.82 -8.04
C ASN A 133 12.03 9.17 -6.82
N GLU A 134 12.27 10.33 -6.21
CA GLU A 134 11.50 10.84 -5.08
C GLU A 134 10.04 11.11 -5.46
N TYR A 135 9.81 11.74 -6.61
CA TYR A 135 8.46 11.98 -7.11
C TYR A 135 7.68 10.68 -7.34
N GLN A 136 8.30 9.69 -8.00
CA GLN A 136 7.65 8.40 -8.26
C GLN A 136 7.43 7.59 -6.97
N SER A 137 8.39 7.60 -6.05
CA SER A 137 8.26 6.96 -4.73
C SER A 137 7.12 7.58 -3.93
N THR A 138 7.04 8.91 -3.90
CA THR A 138 5.96 9.65 -3.23
C THR A 138 4.61 9.27 -3.82
N ARG A 139 4.46 9.31 -5.15
CA ARG A 139 3.20 8.95 -5.81
C ARG A 139 2.76 7.51 -5.55
N LEU A 140 3.70 6.58 -5.58
CA LEU A 140 3.43 5.17 -5.31
C LEU A 140 2.93 4.97 -3.88
N CYS A 141 3.68 5.48 -2.90
CA CYS A 141 3.36 5.29 -1.49
C CYS A 141 2.11 6.08 -1.07
N GLU A 142 1.86 7.25 -1.67
CA GLU A 142 0.62 8.01 -1.49
C GLU A 142 -0.59 7.25 -2.04
N ALA A 143 -0.50 6.68 -3.25
CA ALA A 143 -1.60 5.90 -3.81
C ALA A 143 -1.94 4.68 -2.95
N LEU A 144 -0.93 4.01 -2.38
CA LEU A 144 -1.12 2.91 -1.42
C LEU A 144 -1.74 3.38 -0.11
N TYR A 145 -1.28 4.53 0.41
CA TYR A 145 -1.85 5.16 1.61
C TYR A 145 -3.34 5.45 1.41
N THR A 146 -3.71 6.16 0.35
CA THR A 146 -5.11 6.53 0.07
C THR A 146 -5.97 5.30 -0.15
N LYS A 147 -5.49 4.30 -0.88
CA LYS A 147 -6.21 3.04 -1.07
C LYS A 147 -6.47 2.32 0.26
N CYS A 148 -5.51 2.37 1.19
CA CYS A 148 -5.73 1.82 2.51
C CYS A 148 -6.73 2.66 3.31
N GLU A 149 -6.60 3.98 3.30
CA GLU A 149 -7.53 4.90 3.98
C GLU A 149 -8.97 4.68 3.51
N ASP A 150 -9.22 4.67 2.20
CA ASP A 150 -10.53 4.40 1.59
C ASP A 150 -11.10 3.05 2.06
N ARG A 151 -10.24 2.03 2.14
CA ARG A 151 -10.65 0.70 2.61
C ARG A 151 -11.01 0.70 4.09
N MET A 152 -10.26 1.43 4.91
CA MET A 152 -10.58 1.56 6.33
C MET A 152 -11.90 2.28 6.54
N ASP A 153 -12.17 3.34 5.78
CA ASP A 153 -13.43 4.08 5.83
C ASP A 153 -14.61 3.22 5.40
N GLN A 154 -14.45 2.40 4.35
CA GLN A 154 -15.47 1.42 3.95
C GLN A 154 -15.79 0.41 5.05
N LEU A 155 -14.76 -0.07 5.77
CA LEU A 155 -14.94 -1.02 6.87
C LEU A 155 -15.64 -0.40 8.09
N GLN A 156 -15.51 0.91 8.32
CA GLN A 156 -16.20 1.62 9.40
C GLN A 156 -17.72 1.78 9.14
N VAL A 157 -18.13 1.87 7.88
CA VAL A 157 -19.54 2.12 7.49
C VAL A 157 -20.36 0.82 7.34
N LEU A 158 -19.73 -0.36 7.48
CA LEU A 158 -20.44 -1.64 7.41
C LEU A 158 -21.60 -1.71 8.44
N ARG A 159 -22.73 -2.30 8.01
CA ARG A 159 -23.94 -2.43 8.84
C ARG A 159 -23.71 -3.29 10.07
N LEU A 160 -22.91 -4.35 9.93
CA LEU A 160 -22.45 -5.21 11.01
C LEU A 160 -20.91 -5.11 11.11
N PRO A 161 -20.40 -4.09 11.82
CA PRO A 161 -18.96 -3.98 12.06
C PRO A 161 -18.51 -5.16 12.92
N THR A 162 -17.39 -5.78 12.57
CA THR A 162 -16.77 -6.87 13.35
C THR A 162 -15.29 -6.55 13.54
N MET A 163 -14.77 -6.78 14.74
CA MET A 163 -13.37 -6.49 15.05
C MET A 163 -12.42 -7.33 14.19
N ALA A 164 -12.76 -8.61 13.95
CA ALA A 164 -11.96 -9.52 13.13
C ALA A 164 -11.79 -9.06 11.68
N LYS A 165 -12.87 -8.59 11.02
CA LYS A 165 -12.78 -8.08 9.64
C LYS A 165 -11.97 -6.79 9.56
N PHE A 166 -12.11 -5.94 10.57
CA PHE A 166 -11.35 -4.69 10.68
C PHE A 166 -9.86 -4.95 10.89
N ASP A 167 -9.49 -5.82 11.84
CA ASP A 167 -8.10 -6.20 12.11
C ASP A 167 -7.46 -6.93 10.90
N ALA A 168 -8.21 -7.78 10.20
CA ALA A 168 -7.74 -8.38 8.94
C ALA A 168 -7.49 -7.32 7.84
N GLY A 169 -8.35 -6.29 7.76
CA GLY A 169 -8.17 -5.16 6.86
C GLY A 169 -6.90 -4.36 7.18
N LEU A 170 -6.67 -4.06 8.46
CA LEU A 170 -5.45 -3.40 8.95
C LEU A 170 -4.19 -4.21 8.57
N GLN A 171 -4.21 -5.52 8.83
CA GLN A 171 -3.07 -6.39 8.55
C GLN A 171 -2.78 -6.44 7.04
N GLN A 172 -3.81 -6.56 6.21
CA GLN A 172 -3.65 -6.57 4.76
C GLN A 172 -3.10 -5.24 4.23
N CYS A 173 -3.56 -4.11 4.77
CA CYS A 173 -3.01 -2.80 4.46
C CYS A 173 -1.52 -2.70 4.80
N ASN A 174 -1.15 -3.11 6.02
CA ASN A 174 0.24 -3.03 6.47
C ASN A 174 1.17 -3.89 5.59
N GLN A 175 0.74 -5.12 5.28
CA GLN A 175 1.50 -6.02 4.40
C GLN A 175 1.63 -5.49 2.97
N SER A 176 0.55 -4.99 2.37
CA SER A 176 0.58 -4.41 1.01
C SER A 176 1.50 -3.19 0.97
N PHE A 177 1.45 -2.32 1.99
CA PHE A 177 2.34 -1.16 2.06
C PHE A 177 3.82 -1.57 2.19
N GLU A 178 4.15 -2.48 3.10
CA GLU A 178 5.53 -2.92 3.31
C GLU A 178 6.17 -3.53 2.05
N GLN A 179 5.38 -4.30 1.30
CA GLN A 179 5.81 -5.00 0.08
C GLN A 179 5.87 -4.10 -1.15
N GLU A 180 4.89 -3.20 -1.33
CA GLU A 180 4.75 -2.43 -2.56
C GLU A 180 5.40 -1.04 -2.48
N CYS A 181 5.46 -0.38 -1.31
CA CYS A 181 6.09 0.93 -1.18
C CYS A 181 7.62 0.82 -1.13
N VAL A 182 8.27 1.48 -2.09
CA VAL A 182 9.73 1.47 -2.30
C VAL A 182 10.23 2.90 -2.56
N GLY A 183 11.46 3.17 -2.11
CA GLY A 183 12.18 4.41 -2.39
C GLY A 183 12.31 5.35 -1.19
N PRO A 184 12.80 6.58 -1.40
CA PRO A 184 13.14 7.53 -0.33
C PRO A 184 11.94 7.92 0.53
N SER A 185 10.74 7.98 -0.06
CA SER A 185 9.53 8.42 0.64
C SER A 185 8.96 7.37 1.61
N LYS A 186 9.46 6.13 1.59
CA LYS A 186 8.92 5.02 2.38
C LYS A 186 8.88 5.33 3.87
N ALA A 187 10.00 5.78 4.46
CA ALA A 187 10.10 6.01 5.90
C ALA A 187 9.11 7.08 6.40
N ASN A 188 8.87 8.13 5.61
CA ASN A 188 7.89 9.17 5.94
C ASN A 188 6.45 8.61 5.90
N TYR A 189 6.11 7.87 4.85
CA TYR A 189 4.78 7.27 4.71
C TYR A 189 4.51 6.15 5.71
N GLU A 190 5.53 5.41 6.13
CA GLU A 190 5.42 4.37 7.16
C GLU A 190 4.91 4.97 8.48
N GLN A 191 5.50 6.08 8.93
CA GLN A 191 5.03 6.80 10.11
C GLN A 191 3.59 7.31 9.95
N ARG A 192 3.24 7.82 8.76
CA ARG A 192 1.89 8.31 8.47
C ARG A 192 0.85 7.18 8.51
N ILE A 193 1.16 6.03 7.92
CA ILE A 193 0.29 4.85 7.93
C ILE A 193 0.11 4.33 9.35
N MET A 194 1.18 4.14 10.12
CA MET A 194 1.06 3.66 11.50
C MET A 194 0.16 4.57 12.34
N LYS A 195 0.29 5.89 12.17
CA LYS A 195 -0.57 6.87 12.84
C LYS A 195 -2.03 6.79 12.37
N MET A 196 -2.27 6.70 11.06
CA MET A 196 -3.61 6.58 10.49
C MET A 196 -4.30 5.29 10.95
N LEU A 197 -3.62 4.14 10.86
CA LEU A 197 -4.13 2.84 11.29
C LEU A 197 -4.45 2.85 12.79
N GLY A 198 -3.57 3.41 13.62
CA GLY A 198 -3.80 3.55 15.07
C GLY A 198 -5.00 4.44 15.41
N LYS A 199 -5.17 5.55 14.68
CA LYS A 199 -6.33 6.44 14.83
C LYS A 199 -7.62 5.76 14.37
N SER A 200 -7.61 5.11 13.21
CA SER A 200 -8.76 4.40 12.65
C SER A 200 -9.21 3.27 13.58
N ARG A 201 -8.25 2.52 14.16
CA ARG A 201 -8.54 1.46 15.13
C ARG A 201 -9.19 1.96 16.41
N SER A 202 -8.65 3.02 17.01
CA SER A 202 -9.24 3.57 18.25
C SER A 202 -10.63 4.15 18.01
N LEU A 203 -10.85 4.82 16.88
CA LEU A 203 -12.16 5.33 16.47
C LEU A 203 -13.17 4.20 16.23
N PHE A 204 -12.75 3.15 15.50
CA PHE A 204 -13.59 1.98 15.24
C PHE A 204 -13.98 1.27 16.53
N ILE A 205 -13.04 1.01 17.46
CA ILE A 205 -13.33 0.36 18.75
C ILE A 205 -14.35 1.17 19.54
N LYS A 206 -14.21 2.50 19.58
CA LYS A 206 -15.14 3.38 20.29
C LYS A 206 -16.54 3.33 19.70
N GLU A 207 -16.68 3.47 18.38
CA GLU A 207 -17.98 3.41 17.72
C GLU A 207 -18.61 2.02 17.80
N TYR A 208 -17.81 0.97 17.61
CA TYR A 208 -18.24 -0.43 17.71
C TYR A 208 -18.83 -0.72 19.08
N ASN A 209 -18.09 -0.39 20.14
CA ASN A 209 -18.54 -0.63 21.51
C ASN A 209 -19.83 0.16 21.83
N GLN A 210 -19.95 1.40 21.35
CA GLN A 210 -21.16 2.21 21.55
C GLN A 210 -22.37 1.61 20.83
N ARG A 211 -22.20 1.19 19.56
CA ARG A 211 -23.27 0.54 18.79
C ARG A 211 -23.66 -0.80 19.43
N LEU A 212 -22.68 -1.60 19.83
CA LEU A 212 -22.89 -2.89 20.49
C LEU A 212 -23.65 -2.72 21.81
N PHE A 213 -23.26 -1.75 22.64
CA PHE A 213 -23.96 -1.44 23.88
C PHE A 213 -25.43 -1.11 23.61
N ASN A 214 -25.71 -0.21 22.67
CA ASN A 214 -27.09 0.15 22.31
C ASN A 214 -27.89 -1.06 21.80
N TRP A 215 -27.28 -1.90 20.97
CA TRP A 215 -27.90 -3.13 20.47
C TRP A 215 -28.17 -4.13 21.60
N LEU A 216 -27.25 -4.33 22.54
CA LEU A 216 -27.42 -5.23 23.68
C LEU A 216 -28.53 -4.77 24.62
N VAL A 217 -28.64 -3.48 24.89
CA VAL A 217 -29.74 -2.91 25.69
C VAL A 217 -31.08 -3.19 25.00
N ALA A 218 -31.22 -2.86 23.72
CA ALA A 218 -32.45 -3.13 22.97
C ALA A 218 -32.76 -4.64 22.90
N PHE A 219 -31.75 -5.47 22.65
CA PHE A 219 -31.88 -6.93 22.57
C PHE A 219 -32.34 -7.52 23.91
N SER A 220 -31.80 -7.06 25.04
CA SER A 220 -32.20 -7.54 26.37
C SER A 220 -33.68 -7.27 26.67
N LEU A 221 -34.21 -6.09 26.32
CA LEU A 221 -35.63 -5.76 26.48
C LEU A 221 -36.53 -6.64 25.60
N VAL A 222 -36.14 -6.86 24.34
CA VAL A 222 -36.87 -7.74 23.42
C VAL A 222 -36.87 -9.18 23.94
N MET A 223 -35.74 -9.66 24.46
CA MET A 223 -35.63 -11.02 25.01
C MET A 223 -36.48 -11.23 26.27
N VAL A 224 -36.70 -10.21 27.11
CA VAL A 224 -37.66 -10.28 28.22
C VAL A 224 -39.08 -10.54 27.70
N VAL A 225 -39.50 -9.83 26.66
CA VAL A 225 -40.84 -10.00 26.05
C VAL A 225 -40.96 -11.40 25.42
N ILE A 226 -39.96 -11.83 24.66
CA ILE A 226 -39.94 -13.16 24.04
C ILE A 226 -39.95 -14.27 25.09
N GLY A 227 -39.13 -14.15 26.15
CA GLY A 227 -39.05 -15.09 27.26
C GLY A 227 -40.40 -15.26 27.95
N ARG A 228 -41.10 -14.16 28.24
CA ARG A 228 -42.43 -14.17 28.87
C ARG A 228 -43.53 -14.72 27.97
N PHE A 229 -43.62 -14.23 26.74
CA PHE A 229 -44.81 -14.42 25.92
C PHE A 229 -44.71 -15.56 24.90
N ILE A 230 -43.50 -15.88 24.43
CA ILE A 230 -43.29 -16.87 23.35
C ILE A 230 -42.78 -18.17 23.93
N ILE A 231 -41.62 -18.15 24.59
CA ILE A 231 -40.93 -19.36 25.05
C ILE A 231 -41.51 -19.84 26.40
N LYS A 232 -42.05 -18.92 27.22
CA LYS A 232 -42.55 -19.17 28.58
C LYS A 232 -41.51 -19.84 29.48
N PHE A 233 -40.24 -19.46 29.32
CA PHE A 233 -39.12 -20.06 30.03
C PHE A 233 -38.46 -19.04 30.96
N ILE A 234 -38.63 -19.26 32.27
CA ILE A 234 -38.31 -18.28 33.30
C ILE A 234 -36.79 -17.99 33.41
N LEU A 235 -35.93 -18.96 33.08
CA LEU A 235 -34.49 -18.77 33.15
C LEU A 235 -33.98 -17.80 32.08
N VAL A 236 -34.56 -17.82 30.88
CA VAL A 236 -34.23 -16.85 29.81
C VAL A 236 -34.69 -15.45 30.18
N GLU A 237 -35.86 -15.34 30.80
CA GLU A 237 -36.35 -14.08 31.34
C GLU A 237 -35.42 -13.51 32.43
N MET A 238 -35.04 -14.34 33.41
CA MET A 238 -34.12 -13.92 34.48
C MET A 238 -32.76 -13.49 33.93
N ALA A 239 -32.21 -14.24 32.97
CA ALA A 239 -30.94 -13.89 32.33
C ALA A 239 -31.02 -12.54 31.57
N ALA A 240 -32.11 -12.30 30.85
CA ALA A 240 -32.32 -11.05 30.12
C ALA A 240 -32.46 -9.84 31.05
N TRP A 241 -33.17 -9.99 32.19
CA TRP A 241 -33.24 -8.96 33.22
C TRP A 241 -31.90 -8.66 33.87
N ILE A 242 -31.12 -9.70 34.21
CA ILE A 242 -29.78 -9.54 34.78
C ILE A 242 -28.89 -8.76 33.81
N LEU A 243 -28.91 -9.11 32.51
CA LEU A 243 -28.14 -8.40 31.48
C LEU A 243 -28.58 -6.93 31.36
N PHE A 244 -29.89 -6.67 31.32
CA PHE A 244 -30.42 -5.30 31.21
C PHE A 244 -30.02 -4.44 32.42
N ILE A 245 -30.22 -4.96 33.64
CA ILE A 245 -29.86 -4.26 34.88
C ILE A 245 -28.37 -4.00 34.92
N PHE A 246 -27.53 -4.96 34.53
CA PHE A 246 -26.09 -4.79 34.44
C PHE A 246 -25.72 -3.62 33.50
N LEU A 247 -26.25 -3.59 32.28
CA LEU A 247 -25.94 -2.55 31.29
C LEU A 247 -26.39 -1.14 31.74
N GLU A 248 -27.61 -1.01 32.28
CA GLU A 248 -28.15 0.28 32.76
C GLU A 248 -27.48 0.76 34.07
N THR A 249 -27.29 -0.14 35.03
CA THR A 249 -26.69 0.22 36.32
C THR A 249 -25.23 0.62 36.14
N TYR A 250 -24.49 -0.07 35.26
CA TYR A 250 -23.09 0.22 35.01
C TYR A 250 -22.89 1.62 34.41
N THR A 251 -23.70 2.00 33.42
CA THR A 251 -23.61 3.33 32.79
C THR A 251 -24.02 4.46 33.73
N ARG A 252 -24.99 4.23 34.63
CA ARG A 252 -25.39 5.22 35.65
C ARG A 252 -24.38 5.36 36.80
N MET A 253 -23.67 4.29 37.14
CA MET A 253 -22.70 4.29 38.25
C MET A 253 -21.39 4.99 37.87
N PHE A 254 -20.90 4.81 36.63
CA PHE A 254 -19.61 5.34 36.20
C PHE A 254 -19.70 6.59 35.32
N TRP A 255 -20.90 7.15 35.12
CA TRP A 255 -21.20 8.37 34.33
C TRP A 255 -20.72 8.34 32.86
N SER A 256 -20.03 7.28 32.41
CA SER A 256 -19.52 7.09 31.05
C SER A 256 -19.44 5.60 30.70
N ALA A 257 -19.86 5.25 29.48
CA ALA A 257 -19.71 3.90 28.93
C ALA A 257 -18.26 3.54 28.59
N GLU A 258 -17.36 4.53 28.48
CA GLU A 258 -15.96 4.29 28.13
C GLU A 258 -15.20 3.51 29.23
N SER A 259 -15.57 3.68 30.49
CA SER A 259 -15.02 2.91 31.61
C SER A 259 -15.38 1.42 31.54
N LEU A 260 -16.52 1.07 30.93
CA LEU A 260 -16.96 -0.31 30.73
C LEU A 260 -16.07 -1.04 29.74
N TYR A 261 -15.56 -0.32 28.73
CA TYR A 261 -14.84 -0.93 27.60
C TYR A 261 -13.50 -1.56 27.99
N TYR A 262 -12.94 -1.16 29.13
CA TYR A 262 -11.70 -1.71 29.69
C TYR A 262 -11.93 -2.82 30.72
N ASN A 263 -13.19 -3.16 31.03
CA ASN A 263 -13.51 -4.18 32.01
C ASN A 263 -13.41 -5.60 31.38
N PRO A 264 -12.81 -6.59 32.05
CA PRO A 264 -12.73 -7.97 31.54
C PRO A 264 -14.10 -8.60 31.25
N VAL A 265 -15.15 -8.21 31.99
CA VAL A 265 -16.52 -8.69 31.74
C VAL A 265 -17.05 -8.17 30.40
N TRP A 266 -16.74 -6.93 30.03
CA TRP A 266 -17.12 -6.38 28.72
C TRP A 266 -16.41 -7.11 27.59
N HIS A 267 -15.10 -7.37 27.72
CA HIS A 267 -14.37 -8.16 26.73
C HIS A 267 -14.93 -9.57 26.54
N PHE A 268 -15.40 -10.21 27.62
CA PHE A 268 -16.10 -11.49 27.52
C PHE A 268 -17.42 -11.38 26.74
N ILE A 269 -18.22 -10.33 27.01
CA ILE A 269 -19.48 -10.07 26.28
C ILE A 269 -19.21 -9.80 24.80
N VAL A 270 -18.22 -8.96 24.49
CA VAL A 270 -17.81 -8.67 23.11
C VAL A 270 -17.36 -9.96 22.40
N SER A 271 -16.54 -10.78 23.05
CA SER A 271 -16.07 -12.05 22.46
C SER A 271 -17.21 -13.05 22.22
N ALA A 272 -18.16 -13.16 23.16
CA ALA A 272 -19.34 -13.99 23.00
C ALA A 272 -20.23 -13.48 21.85
N TRP A 273 -20.44 -12.17 21.77
CA TRP A 273 -21.17 -11.53 20.68
C TRP A 273 -20.49 -11.75 19.32
N GLU A 274 -19.18 -11.57 19.25
CA GLU A 274 -18.40 -11.82 18.04
C GLU A 274 -18.49 -13.28 17.60
N THR A 275 -18.45 -14.23 18.53
CA THR A 275 -18.62 -15.66 18.20
C THR A 275 -20.01 -15.96 17.62
N ILE A 276 -21.05 -15.25 18.09
CA ILE A 276 -22.44 -15.43 17.64
C ILE A 276 -22.68 -14.76 16.28
N VAL A 277 -22.18 -13.53 16.09
CA VAL A 277 -22.39 -12.74 14.87
C VAL A 277 -21.42 -13.14 13.75
N TYR A 278 -20.21 -13.55 14.11
CA TYR A 278 -19.16 -14.00 13.21
C TYR A 278 -18.93 -15.50 13.43
N SER A 279 -19.82 -16.33 12.91
CA SER A 279 -19.51 -17.75 12.71
C SER A 279 -18.88 -17.91 11.32
N PRO A 280 -17.79 -18.70 11.16
CA PRO A 280 -17.17 -18.95 9.85
C PRO A 280 -18.11 -19.61 8.81
N ILE A 281 -19.33 -19.98 9.21
CA ILE A 281 -20.32 -20.68 8.38
C ILE A 281 -21.48 -19.76 7.96
N LEU A 282 -21.72 -18.66 8.69
CA LEU A 282 -22.84 -17.74 8.47
C LEU A 282 -22.39 -16.29 8.67
N ASP A 283 -22.04 -15.61 7.57
CA ASP A 283 -21.90 -14.15 7.54
C ASP A 283 -23.28 -13.51 7.75
N LEU A 284 -23.64 -13.21 9.00
CA LEU A 284 -24.94 -12.61 9.33
C LEU A 284 -25.18 -11.28 8.61
N ASP A 285 -24.13 -10.55 8.22
CA ASP A 285 -24.27 -9.32 7.42
C ASP A 285 -24.96 -9.56 6.06
N ARG A 286 -24.78 -10.75 5.48
CA ARG A 286 -25.40 -11.14 4.21
C ARG A 286 -26.67 -11.96 4.41
N TRP A 287 -26.77 -12.71 5.52
CA TRP A 287 -27.82 -13.71 5.75
C TRP A 287 -28.87 -13.33 6.79
N ALA A 288 -28.69 -12.25 7.56
CA ALA A 288 -29.64 -11.82 8.60
C ALA A 288 -31.04 -11.54 8.04
N ILE A 289 -31.13 -10.85 6.89
CA ILE A 289 -32.42 -10.54 6.25
C ILE A 289 -33.11 -11.81 5.73
N PRO A 290 -32.45 -12.70 4.96
CA PRO A 290 -33.02 -13.99 4.57
C PRO A 290 -33.51 -14.85 5.75
N ILE A 291 -32.72 -14.94 6.83
CA ILE A 291 -33.07 -15.75 8.01
C ILE A 291 -34.28 -15.15 8.72
N ALA A 292 -34.33 -13.83 8.88
CA ALA A 292 -35.47 -13.15 9.48
C ALA A 292 -36.76 -13.35 8.66
N CYS A 293 -36.68 -13.26 7.33
CA CYS A 293 -37.83 -13.53 6.44
C CYS A 293 -38.30 -14.99 6.53
N MET A 294 -37.37 -15.96 6.56
CA MET A 294 -37.69 -17.38 6.70
C MET A 294 -38.35 -17.69 8.05
N ALA A 295 -37.86 -17.08 9.13
CA ALA A 295 -38.47 -17.21 10.46
C ALA A 295 -39.89 -16.60 10.50
N ALA A 296 -40.09 -15.43 9.92
CA ALA A 296 -41.41 -14.78 9.84
C ALA A 296 -42.41 -15.62 9.02
N LEU A 297 -41.98 -16.17 7.88
CA LEU A 297 -42.78 -17.08 7.06
C LEU A 297 -43.10 -18.38 7.80
N GLY A 298 -42.14 -18.94 8.54
CA GLY A 298 -42.36 -20.11 9.39
C GLY A 298 -43.39 -19.87 10.49
N ILE A 299 -43.33 -18.72 11.16
CA ILE A 299 -44.31 -18.32 12.18
C ILE A 299 -45.70 -18.12 11.57
N LEU A 300 -45.79 -17.47 10.40
CA LEU A 300 -47.05 -17.30 9.67
C LEU A 300 -47.61 -18.65 9.22
N TYR A 301 -46.78 -19.53 8.68
CA TYR A 301 -47.16 -20.89 8.28
C TYR A 301 -47.70 -21.69 9.48
N CYS A 302 -46.98 -21.68 10.61
CA CYS A 302 -47.43 -22.33 11.84
C CYS A 302 -48.72 -21.73 12.41
N ARG A 303 -48.93 -20.41 12.33
CA ARG A 303 -50.19 -19.77 12.75
C ARG A 303 -51.36 -20.08 11.81
N CYS A 304 -51.12 -20.17 10.50
CA CYS A 304 -52.15 -20.48 9.50
C CYS A 304 -52.56 -21.96 9.52
N TYR A 305 -51.61 -22.88 9.71
CA TYR A 305 -51.89 -24.33 9.76
C TYR A 305 -52.23 -24.85 11.16
N GLY A 306 -51.69 -24.25 12.23
CA GLY A 306 -52.00 -24.63 13.61
C GLY A 306 -53.45 -24.32 14.03
N ARG A 307 -54.07 -23.28 13.43
CA ARG A 307 -55.48 -22.93 13.68
C ARG A 307 -56.48 -23.93 13.11
N ARG A 308 -56.10 -24.79 12.17
CA ARG A 308 -56.99 -25.83 11.60
C ARG A 308 -57.12 -27.10 12.46
N LYS A 309 -56.29 -27.29 13.49
CA LYS A 309 -56.29 -28.53 14.31
C LYS A 309 -57.06 -28.47 15.63
N HIS A 310 -57.67 -27.34 16.01
CA HIS A 310 -58.44 -27.20 17.26
C HIS A 310 -59.92 -26.86 17.02
N GLY A 311 -60.56 -27.53 16.06
CA GLY A 311 -61.96 -27.30 15.71
C GLY A 311 -62.65 -28.52 15.10
N SER A 312 -62.70 -29.63 15.84
CA SER A 312 -63.67 -30.69 15.59
C SER A 312 -63.85 -31.54 16.85
N GLN A 313 -64.54 -30.98 17.84
CA GLN A 313 -65.13 -31.76 18.92
C GLN A 313 -66.28 -32.55 18.31
N TRP A 314 -65.99 -33.79 17.87
CA TRP A 314 -66.99 -34.72 17.38
C TRP A 314 -67.92 -35.11 18.53
N LEU A 315 -69.08 -34.45 18.56
CA LEU A 315 -70.30 -34.96 19.16
C LEU A 315 -70.74 -36.20 18.38
N LEU A 316 -70.74 -37.37 19.03
CA LEU A 316 -71.59 -38.48 18.63
C LEU A 316 -72.29 -39.05 19.86
N PRO A 317 -73.63 -39.24 19.80
CA PRO A 317 -74.43 -39.77 20.90
C PRO A 317 -74.40 -41.30 20.86
N LEU A 318 -74.25 -41.94 22.02
CA LEU A 318 -74.52 -43.38 22.16
C LEU A 318 -75.82 -43.57 22.95
N TYR A 319 -76.83 -44.06 22.23
CA TYR A 319 -78.14 -44.42 22.73
C TYR A 319 -78.15 -45.91 23.15
N ASN A 320 -78.39 -46.11 24.45
CA ASN A 320 -79.18 -47.16 25.12
C ASN A 320 -79.22 -48.62 24.61
N HIS A 321 -78.96 -49.56 25.53
CA HIS A 321 -79.86 -50.70 25.73
C HIS A 321 -79.87 -51.28 27.17
N GLN A 322 -81.04 -51.13 27.80
CA GLN A 322 -81.76 -52.00 28.75
C GLN A 322 -81.04 -52.82 29.84
N LYS A 323 -81.46 -52.56 31.08
CA LYS A 323 -82.07 -53.59 31.95
C LYS A 323 -83.42 -53.06 32.47
N GLY A 324 -84.52 -53.61 31.96
CA GLY A 324 -85.79 -53.65 32.70
C GLY A 324 -85.71 -54.72 33.79
N GLY A 325 -86.51 -54.72 34.85
CA GLY A 325 -87.60 -53.84 35.27
C GLY A 325 -88.23 -54.39 36.56
N SER A 326 -89.11 -53.57 37.15
CA SER A 326 -90.20 -53.91 38.11
C SER A 326 -89.78 -54.41 39.50
N ASN A 327 -90.20 -53.83 40.63
CA ASN A 327 -91.57 -53.51 41.01
C ASN A 327 -91.64 -52.37 42.04
N ARG A 328 -92.59 -51.44 41.81
CA ARG A 328 -93.30 -50.62 42.81
C ARG A 328 -94.29 -51.53 43.58
N PRO A 329 -94.84 -51.19 44.78
CA PRO A 329 -95.67 -49.99 45.03
C PRO A 329 -95.29 -49.24 46.34
N ARG A 330 -95.31 -47.90 46.41
CA ARG A 330 -96.42 -46.96 46.72
C ARG A 330 -97.05 -47.12 48.13
N SER A 331 -96.87 -46.10 48.96
CA SER A 331 -97.71 -45.54 50.05
C SER A 331 -96.89 -44.36 50.61
N ASP A 332 -97.33 -43.17 50.99
CA ASP A 332 -98.54 -42.34 50.82
C ASP A 332 -98.05 -40.89 51.00
#